data_AF-B6BH97-F1
#
_entry.id   AF-B6BH97-F1
#
_cell.length_a   1.000
_cell.length_b   1.000
_cell.length_c   1.000
_cell.angle_alpha   90.00
_cell.angle_beta   90.00
_cell.angle_gamma   90.00
#
_symmetry.space_group_name_H-M   'P 1'
#
loop_
_entity.id
_entity.type
_entity.pdbx_description
1 polymer ?
#
loop_
_entity_poly.entity_id
_entity_poly.type
_entity_poly.pdbx_seq_one_letter_code
_entity_poly.pdbx_strand_id
1 'polypeptide(L)'
;MNQEELYEDIDNSQSITQRYLGLSLAKFLSLLLIVLALGVYLGVLLYGTNSVEVLFGLEDYENYLQDEVHRLKNENAELQREYFELKEISAPVSPKSK
;
A
#
# COMPACT_ATOMS: atom_id res chain seq x y z
N MET A 1 -46.53 -13.41 54.26
CA MET A 1 -45.53 -12.95 53.29
C MET A 1 -44.17 -13.19 53.92
N ASN A 2 -43.54 -14.29 53.50
CA ASN A 2 -42.28 -14.77 54.07
C ASN A 2 -41.13 -13.97 53.45
N GLN A 3 -40.08 -13.73 54.24
CA GLN A 3 -38.88 -13.02 53.79
C GLN A 3 -38.24 -13.71 52.58
N GLU A 4 -38.46 -15.02 52.40
CA GLU A 4 -38.01 -15.82 51.25
C GLU A 4 -38.63 -15.42 49.91
N GLU A 5 -39.90 -15.01 49.87
CA GLU A 5 -40.54 -14.51 48.63
C GLU A 5 -39.97 -13.15 48.19
N LEU A 6 -39.36 -12.39 49.11
CA LEU A 6 -38.79 -11.07 48.81
C LEU A 6 -37.42 -11.15 48.11
N TYR A 7 -36.73 -12.29 48.20
CA TYR A 7 -35.41 -12.51 47.60
C TYR A 7 -35.46 -13.25 46.26
N GLU A 8 -36.59 -13.86 45.89
CA GLU A 8 -36.75 -14.56 44.61
C GLU A 8 -36.79 -13.62 43.38
N ASP A 9 -37.03 -12.32 43.58
CA ASP A 9 -37.22 -11.34 42.49
C ASP A 9 -35.95 -10.57 42.11
N ILE A 10 -34.79 -10.90 42.69
CA ILE A 10 -33.51 -10.35 42.22
C ILE A 10 -33.01 -11.21 41.06
N ASP A 11 -33.53 -10.95 39.87
CA ASP A 11 -33.07 -11.52 38.60
C ASP A 11 -31.57 -11.23 38.40
N ASN A 12 -30.74 -12.21 38.77
CA ASN A 12 -29.28 -12.15 38.66
C ASN A 12 -28.80 -12.84 37.37
N SER A 13 -29.51 -12.66 36.26
CA SER A 13 -29.08 -13.10 34.93
C SER A 13 -28.05 -12.13 34.31
N GLN A 14 -26.97 -11.83 35.03
CA GLN A 14 -25.85 -11.06 34.48
C GLN A 14 -25.19 -11.86 33.36
N SER A 15 -25.24 -11.35 32.12
CA SER A 15 -24.54 -11.97 30.99
C SER A 15 -23.02 -12.01 31.26
N ILE A 16 -22.33 -13.03 30.76
CA ILE A 16 -20.88 -13.23 31.00
C ILE A 16 -20.07 -11.97 30.63
N THR A 17 -20.48 -11.25 29.59
CA THR A 17 -19.86 -9.98 29.16
C THR A 17 -20.11 -8.82 30.14
N GLN A 18 -21.28 -8.76 30.78
CA GLN A 18 -21.54 -7.78 31.84
C GLN A 18 -20.70 -8.07 33.09
N ARG A 19 -20.52 -9.35 33.44
CA ARG A 19 -19.74 -9.75 34.61
C ARG A 19 -18.23 -9.49 34.45
N TYR A 20 -17.68 -9.68 33.26
CA TYR A 20 -16.24 -9.51 33.01
C TYR A 20 -15.86 -8.11 32.52
N LEU A 21 -16.72 -7.47 31.71
CA LEU A 21 -16.42 -6.19 31.05
C LEU A 21 -17.33 -5.03 31.50
N GLY A 22 -18.33 -5.27 32.35
CA GLY A 22 -19.30 -4.25 32.77
C GLY A 22 -20.20 -3.74 31.64
N LEU A 23 -20.20 -4.41 30.49
CA LEU A 23 -20.88 -3.98 29.27
C LEU A 23 -22.04 -4.93 28.92
N SER A 24 -23.19 -4.35 28.62
CA SER A 24 -24.31 -5.09 28.02
C SER A 24 -23.87 -5.80 26.75
N LEU A 25 -24.35 -7.04 26.55
CA LEU A 25 -24.03 -7.89 25.41
C LEU A 25 -24.19 -7.16 24.06
N ALA A 26 -25.24 -6.34 23.92
CA ALA A 26 -25.47 -5.55 22.71
C ALA A 26 -24.34 -4.53 22.43
N LYS A 27 -23.86 -3.85 23.47
CA LYS A 27 -22.75 -2.88 23.36
C LYS A 27 -21.44 -3.57 23.02
N PHE A 28 -21.21 -4.74 23.60
CA PHE A 28 -20.05 -5.56 23.28
C PHE A 28 -20.06 -6.01 21.81
N LEU A 29 -21.19 -6.52 21.31
CA LEU A 29 -21.33 -6.91 19.90
C LEU A 29 -21.19 -5.72 18.94
N SER A 30 -21.72 -4.54 19.29
CA SER A 30 -21.53 -3.34 18.46
C SER A 30 -20.06 -2.92 18.38
N LEU A 31 -19.33 -2.98 19.50
CA LEU A 31 -17.90 -2.67 19.51
C LEU A 31 -17.10 -3.69 18.71
N LEU A 32 -17.42 -4.98 18.84
CA LEU A 32 -16.81 -6.04 18.06
C LEU A 32 -17.00 -5.80 16.55
N LEU A 33 -18.21 -5.45 16.12
CA LEU A 33 -18.49 -5.13 14.72
C LEU A 33 -17.68 -3.92 14.23
N ILE A 34 -17.54 -2.87 15.03
CA ILE A 34 -16.73 -1.70 14.68
C ILE A 34 -15.26 -2.09 14.50
N VAL A 35 -14.71 -2.88 15.43
CA VAL A 35 -13.32 -3.35 15.34
C VAL A 35 -13.10 -4.20 14.09
N LEU A 36 -14.02 -5.11 13.77
CA LEU A 36 -13.95 -5.92 12.55
C LEU A 36 -14.03 -5.06 11.29
N ALA A 37 -14.96 -4.09 11.25
CA ALA A 37 -15.10 -3.17 10.13
C ALA A 37 -13.84 -2.32 9.91
N LEU A 38 -13.22 -1.82 10.99
CA LEU A 38 -11.95 -1.11 10.94
C LEU A 38 -10.81 -2.01 10.44
N GLY A 39 -10.76 -3.27 10.90
CA GLY A 39 -9.77 -4.23 10.43
C GLY A 39 -9.87 -4.49 8.93
N VAL A 40 -11.08 -4.69 8.41
CA VAL A 40 -11.33 -4.84 6.97
C VAL A 40 -10.95 -3.57 6.20
N TYR A 41 -11.36 -2.40 6.70
CA TYR A 41 -11.03 -1.11 6.09
C TYR A 41 -9.51 -0.90 5.98
N LEU A 42 -8.77 -1.15 7.07
CA LEU A 42 -7.32 -1.06 7.08
C LEU A 42 -6.68 -2.10 6.14
N GLY A 43 -7.20 -3.32 6.09
CA GLY A 43 -6.72 -4.35 5.16
C GLY A 43 -6.84 -3.90 3.70
N VAL A 44 -8.01 -3.35 3.31
CA VAL A 44 -8.22 -2.83 1.95
C VAL A 44 -7.35 -1.60 1.67
N LEU A 45 -7.16 -0.73 2.66
CA LEU A 45 -6.31 0.47 2.51
C LEU A 45 -4.84 0.11 2.29
N LEU A 46 -4.34 -0.89 3.03
CA LEU A 46 -2.92 -1.28 2.98
C LEU A 46 -2.58 -2.25 1.84
N TYR A 47 -3.50 -3.14 1.47
CA TYR A 47 -3.24 -4.24 0.52
C TYR A 47 -4.25 -4.35 -0.64
N GLY A 48 -5.21 -3.43 -0.76
CA GLY A 48 -6.15 -3.39 -1.89
C GLY A 48 -5.53 -2.94 -3.23
N THR A 49 -6.35 -2.84 -4.26
CA THR A 49 -5.90 -2.47 -5.62
C THR A 49 -5.39 -1.03 -5.72
N ASN A 50 -5.93 -0.12 -4.91
CA ASN A 50 -5.47 1.27 -4.79
C ASN A 50 -4.84 1.46 -3.41
N SER A 51 -3.89 0.59 -3.08
CA SER A 51 -3.27 0.56 -1.76
C SER A 51 -1.93 1.26 -1.71
N VAL A 52 -1.45 1.43 -0.48
CA VAL A 52 -0.11 1.94 -0.19
C VAL A 52 0.98 1.05 -0.80
N GLU A 53 0.81 -0.27 -0.78
CA GLU A 53 1.77 -1.20 -1.40
C GLU A 53 1.90 -0.96 -2.91
N VAL A 54 0.77 -0.80 -3.60
CA VAL A 54 0.75 -0.51 -5.04
C VAL A 54 1.40 0.84 -5.34
N LEU A 55 1.14 1.85 -4.51
CA LEU A 55 1.75 3.17 -4.65
C LEU A 55 3.27 3.11 -4.59
N PHE A 56 3.84 2.45 -3.57
CA PHE A 56 5.29 2.31 -3.45
C PHE A 56 5.88 1.49 -4.60
N GLY A 57 5.19 0.45 -5.05
CA GLY A 57 5.63 -0.30 -6.24
C GLY A 57 5.67 0.56 -7.51
N LEU A 58 4.73 1.50 -7.67
CA LEU A 58 4.72 2.45 -8.78
C LEU A 58 5.86 3.48 -8.67
N GLU A 59 6.11 4.00 -7.46
CA GLU A 59 7.18 4.96 -7.21
C GLU A 59 8.57 4.34 -7.49
N ASP A 60 8.81 3.11 -7.01
CA ASP A 60 10.04 2.36 -7.30
C ASP A 60 10.22 2.12 -8.80
N TYR A 61 9.14 1.76 -9.50
CA TYR A 61 9.18 1.54 -10.94
C TYR A 61 9.42 2.83 -11.71
N GLU A 62 8.82 3.94 -11.29
CA GLU A 62 9.07 5.26 -11.86
C GLU A 62 10.54 5.66 -11.73
N ASN A 63 11.11 5.50 -10.53
CA ASN A 63 12.52 5.79 -10.27
C ASN A 63 13.43 4.94 -11.17
N TYR A 64 13.14 3.65 -11.29
CA TYR A 64 13.87 2.75 -12.20
C TYR A 64 13.80 3.23 -13.66
N LEU A 65 12.63 3.65 -14.14
CA LEU A 65 12.47 4.17 -15.50
C LEU A 65 13.25 5.48 -15.72
N GLN A 66 13.28 6.36 -14.74
CA GLN A 66 14.04 7.61 -14.84
C GLN A 66 15.54 7.32 -14.96
N ASP A 67 16.07 6.41 -14.15
CA ASP A 67 17.47 5.98 -14.21
C ASP A 67 17.80 5.33 -15.57
N GLU A 68 16.90 4.49 -16.08
CA GLU A 68 17.04 3.85 -17.38
C GLU A 68 17.11 4.88 -18.52
N VAL A 69 16.25 5.91 -18.48
CA VAL A 69 16.30 7.03 -19.44
C VAL A 69 17.62 7.77 -19.38
N HIS A 70 18.16 8.02 -18.18
CA HIS A 70 19.47 8.65 -18.02
C HIS A 70 20.59 7.78 -18.59
N ARG A 71 20.59 6.47 -18.31
CA ARG A 71 21.56 5.53 -18.85
C ARG A 71 21.54 5.49 -20.37
N LEU A 72 20.35 5.32 -20.97
CA LEU A 72 20.18 5.25 -22.42
C LEU A 72 20.59 6.54 -23.11
N LYS A 73 20.34 7.71 -22.51
CA LYS A 73 20.82 8.99 -23.05
C LYS A 73 22.34 9.07 -23.09
N ASN A 74 23.02 8.61 -22.04
CA ASN A 74 24.48 8.60 -21.98
C ASN A 74 25.07 7.63 -23.01
N GLU A 75 24.53 6.42 -23.08
CA GLU A 75 24.95 5.40 -24.06
C GLU A 75 24.71 5.90 -25.49
N ASN A 76 23.58 6.54 -25.76
CA ASN A 76 23.29 7.11 -27.08
C ASN A 76 24.29 8.23 -27.44
N ALA A 77 24.67 9.08 -26.48
CA ALA A 77 25.68 10.11 -26.71
C ALA A 77 27.08 9.52 -27.02
N GLU A 78 27.47 8.45 -26.32
CA GLU A 78 28.72 7.73 -26.56
C GLU A 78 28.72 7.06 -27.94
N LEU A 79 27.65 6.35 -28.30
CA LEU A 79 27.48 5.73 -29.61
C LEU A 79 27.47 6.77 -30.74
N GLN A 80 26.83 7.93 -30.54
CA GLN A 80 26.86 9.02 -31.51
C GLN A 80 28.30 9.52 -31.72
N ARG A 81 29.07 9.67 -30.64
CA ARG A 81 30.47 10.07 -30.72
C ARG A 81 31.29 9.06 -31.55
N GLU A 82 31.20 7.77 -31.21
CA GLU A 82 31.91 6.71 -31.94
C GLU A 82 31.50 6.68 -33.41
N TYR A 83 30.19 6.80 -33.70
CA TYR A 83 29.69 6.87 -35.06
C TYR A 83 30.28 8.04 -35.86
N PHE A 84 30.41 9.23 -35.25
CA PHE A 84 31.04 10.37 -35.92
C PHE A 84 32.53 10.14 -36.18
N GLU A 85 33.27 9.58 -35.22
CA GLU A 85 34.71 9.25 -35.39
C GLU A 85 34.90 8.22 -36.53
N LEU A 86 34.11 7.16 -36.55
CA LEU A 86 34.16 6.15 -37.61
C LEU A 86 33.73 6.71 -38.98
N LYS A 87 32.74 7.60 -39.01
CA LYS A 87 32.30 8.27 -40.24
C LYS A 87 33.37 9.19 -40.81
N GLU A 88 34.13 9.89 -39.96
CA GLU A 88 35.27 10.70 -40.39
C GLU A 88 36.40 9.84 -40.96
N ILE A 89 36.69 8.69 -40.36
CA ILE A 89 37.75 7.77 -40.81
C ILE A 89 37.37 7.04 -42.11
N SER A 90 36.10 6.67 -42.28
CA SER A 90 35.60 5.92 -43.43
C SER A 90 35.20 6.79 -44.63
N ALA A 91 35.08 8.11 -44.43
CA ALA A 91 34.86 9.04 -45.52
C ALA A 91 36.08 9.02 -46.47
N PRO A 92 35.96 8.57 -47.73
CA PRO A 92 37.03 8.72 -48.70
C PRO A 92 37.35 10.21 -48.84
N VAL A 93 38.65 10.56 -48.87
CA VAL A 93 39.13 11.94 -49.07
C VAL A 93 38.38 12.57 -50.24
N SER A 94 37.37 13.38 -49.92
CA SER A 94 36.61 14.10 -50.93
C SER A 94 37.54 15.16 -51.51
N PRO A 95 37.83 15.13 -52.82
CA PRO A 95 38.72 16.12 -53.42
C PRO A 95 38.06 17.49 -53.27
N LYS A 96 38.72 18.42 -52.55
CA LYS A 96 38.29 19.81 -52.46
C LYS A 96 38.02 20.34 -53.87
N SER A 97 36.77 20.67 -54.16
CA SER A 97 36.44 21.48 -55.34
C SER A 97 37.02 22.88 -55.12
N LYS A 98 37.92 23.26 -56.04
CA LYS A 98 38.48 24.61 -56.15
C LYS A 98 37.42 25.66 -56.41
#